data_AF-A0A923XBT6-F1
#
_entry.id   AF-A0A923XBT6-F1
#
_cell.length_a   1.000
_cell.length_b   1.000
_cell.length_c   1.000
_cell.angle_alpha   90.00
_cell.angle_beta   90.00
_cell.angle_gamma   90.00
#
_symmetry.space_group_name_H-M   'P 1'
#
loop_
_entity.id
_entity.type
_entity.pdbx_description
1 polymer ?
#
loop_
_entity_poly.entity_id
_entity_poly.type
_entity_poly.pdbx_seq_one_letter_code
_entity_poly.pdbx_strand_id
1 'polypeptide(L)'
;MSKDRYRPLFCNSDFYLANQTTFKLWKDRFSGFSEFEKVKAWTVCLSCLRRPKDWFGGAHQISFLSANEVETSRIKVKNFFADTEILWPAQIDSSIDLNHFLNLYRIKPIPESALRSLFKLGHKNYPLIVTEHEPEPFELFQIQIGGKRVITFNENYQQWATKLYGTRDPLSFILHDLIHADHFLKDEKIHQSQIGFYKLMDKIKNDSQLEKLFLKMKFKSGFEYIISDMNAHPVHLFQTLRALLHLTVVNDSLSNVIWNQWVSIWCLSQTDSDSVQKVNTELFSDINASQIEVMCFKESLETGLARLN
;
A
#
# COMPACT_ATOMS: atom_id res chain seq x y z
N MET A 1 17.07 -4.35 -1.99
CA MET A 1 15.94 -4.06 -1.08
C MET A 1 16.06 -4.92 0.17
N SER A 2 16.19 -4.32 1.35
CA SER A 2 16.13 -5.05 2.63
C SER A 2 14.73 -5.64 2.78
N LYS A 3 14.60 -6.97 2.87
CA LYS A 3 13.32 -7.60 3.24
C LYS A 3 12.85 -6.99 4.55
N ASP A 4 11.63 -6.47 4.56
CA ASP A 4 11.02 -5.87 5.73
C ASP A 4 11.01 -6.89 6.88
N ARG A 5 11.71 -6.58 7.97
CA ARG A 5 11.84 -7.46 9.14
C ARG A 5 10.75 -7.19 10.18
N TYR A 6 9.84 -6.24 9.91
CA TYR A 6 8.74 -5.99 10.81
C TYR A 6 7.79 -7.20 10.81
N ARG A 7 7.87 -8.00 11.87
CA ARG A 7 6.82 -8.94 12.24
C ARG A 7 5.89 -8.18 13.17
N PRO A 8 4.71 -7.71 12.72
CA PRO A 8 3.74 -7.17 13.65
C PRO A 8 3.50 -8.20 14.73
N LEU A 9 3.50 -7.76 15.99
CA LEU A 9 2.98 -8.57 17.08
C LEU A 9 1.51 -8.79 16.79
N PHE A 10 1.16 -9.96 16.26
CA PHE A 10 -0.22 -10.29 15.93
C PHE A 10 -1.06 -10.26 17.20
N CYS A 11 -2.21 -9.59 17.13
CA CYS A 11 -3.23 -9.80 18.14
C CYS A 11 -3.89 -11.14 17.86
N ASN A 12 -3.93 -12.03 18.86
CA ASN A 12 -4.73 -13.24 18.75
C ASN A 12 -6.24 -12.90 18.85
N SER A 13 -7.09 -13.86 18.53
CA SER A 13 -8.55 -13.70 18.65
C SER A 13 -8.98 -13.22 20.04
N ASP A 14 -8.34 -13.73 21.10
CA ASP A 14 -8.67 -13.39 22.49
C ASP A 14 -8.51 -11.90 22.79
N PHE A 15 -7.50 -11.23 22.21
CA PHE A 15 -7.34 -9.78 22.34
C PHE A 15 -8.59 -9.04 21.86
N TYR A 16 -9.15 -9.43 20.72
CA TYR A 16 -10.33 -8.76 20.17
C TYR A 16 -11.61 -9.09 20.93
N LEU A 17 -11.73 -10.31 21.44
CA LEU A 17 -12.87 -10.72 22.27
C LEU A 17 -12.87 -10.01 23.63
N ALA A 18 -11.70 -9.90 24.28
CA ALA A 18 -11.58 -9.27 25.59
C ALA A 18 -11.88 -7.75 25.57
N ASN A 19 -11.75 -7.10 24.40
CA ASN A 19 -11.82 -5.65 24.27
C ASN A 19 -13.08 -5.11 23.57
N GLN A 20 -14.12 -5.94 23.39
CA GLN A 20 -15.36 -5.55 22.71
C GLN A 20 -16.04 -4.31 23.32
N THR A 21 -16.02 -4.17 24.66
CA THR A 21 -16.58 -2.99 25.34
C THR A 21 -15.78 -1.72 25.02
N THR A 22 -14.46 -1.81 25.02
CA THR A 22 -13.56 -0.71 24.64
C THR A 22 -13.77 -0.31 23.18
N PHE A 23 -13.95 -1.27 22.27
CA PHE A 23 -14.21 -1.00 20.87
C PHE A 23 -15.57 -0.34 20.64
N LYS A 24 -16.60 -0.76 21.38
CA LYS A 24 -17.92 -0.10 21.36
C LYS A 24 -17.79 1.38 21.75
N LEU A 25 -17.10 1.65 22.85
CA LEU A 25 -16.84 2.99 23.35
C LEU A 25 -16.14 3.86 22.28
N TRP A 26 -15.12 3.32 21.61
CA TRP A 26 -14.43 4.04 20.54
C TRP A 26 -15.29 4.26 19.30
N LYS A 27 -16.08 3.27 18.89
CA LYS A 27 -17.02 3.42 17.77
C LYS A 27 -18.00 4.59 18.03
N ASP A 28 -18.54 4.67 19.24
CA ASP A 28 -19.45 5.76 19.62
C ASP A 28 -18.72 7.12 19.59
N ARG A 29 -17.49 7.19 20.13
CA ARG A 29 -16.65 8.40 20.11
C ARG A 29 -16.24 8.85 18.71
N PHE A 30 -16.04 7.93 17.79
CA PHE A 30 -15.57 8.21 16.42
C PHE A 30 -16.70 8.31 15.40
N SER A 31 -17.97 8.27 15.84
CA SER A 31 -19.15 8.29 14.97
C SER A 31 -19.20 9.50 14.01
N GLY A 32 -18.69 10.66 14.44
CA GLY A 32 -18.63 11.88 13.63
C GLY A 32 -17.35 12.08 12.82
N PHE A 33 -16.42 11.11 12.85
CA PHE A 33 -15.14 11.24 12.15
C PHE A 33 -15.29 10.89 10.67
N SER A 34 -14.55 11.59 9.82
CA SER A 34 -14.33 11.15 8.44
C SER A 34 -13.64 9.78 8.40
N GLU A 35 -13.70 9.08 7.27
CA GLU A 35 -13.07 7.76 7.12
C GLU A 35 -11.58 7.79 7.44
N PHE A 36 -10.87 8.83 6.99
CA PHE A 36 -9.45 9.01 7.28
C PHE A 36 -9.18 9.26 8.77
N GLU A 37 -10.00 10.07 9.43
CA GLU A 37 -9.89 10.30 10.88
C GLU A 37 -10.19 9.02 11.68
N LYS A 38 -11.16 8.21 11.23
CA LYS A 38 -11.44 6.89 11.83
C LYS A 38 -10.22 5.98 11.72
N VAL A 39 -9.62 5.84 10.54
CA VAL A 39 -8.40 5.03 10.35
C VAL A 39 -7.28 5.52 11.27
N LYS A 40 -7.03 6.85 11.33
CA LYS A 40 -6.03 7.45 12.25
C LYS A 40 -6.32 7.08 13.70
N ALA A 41 -7.54 7.35 14.17
CA ALA A 41 -7.94 7.17 15.55
C ALA A 41 -7.91 5.68 15.98
N TRP A 42 -8.51 4.79 15.18
CA TRP A 42 -8.50 3.35 15.45
C TRP A 42 -7.09 2.78 15.44
N THR A 43 -6.23 3.17 14.48
CA THR A 43 -4.84 2.69 14.41
C THR A 43 -4.05 3.10 15.66
N VAL A 44 -4.19 4.36 16.10
CA VAL A 44 -3.57 4.86 17.35
C VAL A 44 -4.11 4.08 18.55
N CYS A 45 -5.43 3.98 18.70
CA CYS A 45 -6.05 3.34 19.86
C CYS A 45 -5.71 1.86 19.98
N LEU A 46 -5.82 1.10 18.89
CA LEU A 46 -5.47 -0.31 18.86
C LEU A 46 -3.98 -0.53 19.14
N SER A 47 -3.12 0.33 18.59
CA SER A 47 -1.68 0.26 18.85
C SER A 47 -1.36 0.52 20.32
N CYS A 48 -1.97 1.54 20.94
CA CYS A 48 -1.78 1.82 22.35
C CYS A 48 -2.36 0.72 23.25
N LEU A 49 -3.49 0.11 22.88
CA LEU A 49 -4.11 -0.99 23.62
C LEU A 49 -3.26 -2.26 23.65
N ARG A 50 -2.40 -2.49 22.64
CA ARG A 50 -1.41 -3.59 22.67
C ARG A 50 -0.37 -3.41 23.79
N ARG A 51 -0.12 -2.17 24.21
CA ARG A 51 0.87 -1.81 25.25
C ARG A 51 0.30 -0.71 26.15
N PRO A 52 -0.78 -0.97 26.91
CA PRO A 52 -1.56 0.08 27.55
C PRO A 52 -0.76 0.91 28.55
N LYS A 53 0.33 0.35 29.11
CA LYS A 53 1.23 0.99 30.07
C LYS A 53 2.56 1.47 29.47
N ASP A 54 2.88 1.10 28.23
CA ASP A 54 4.20 1.35 27.63
C ASP A 54 4.15 1.50 26.09
N TRP A 55 3.18 2.25 25.59
CA TRP A 55 3.05 2.53 24.15
C TRP A 55 3.88 3.73 23.70
N PHE A 56 4.23 4.65 24.61
CA PHE A 56 4.90 5.90 24.26
C PHE A 56 6.39 5.70 23.94
N GLY A 57 6.82 6.20 22.78
CA GLY A 57 8.19 6.07 22.27
C GLY A 57 9.05 7.33 22.36
N GLY A 58 8.54 8.41 22.98
CA GLY A 58 9.20 9.71 22.99
C GLY A 58 8.81 10.61 21.82
N ALA A 59 9.37 11.82 21.78
CA ALA A 59 9.19 12.75 20.66
C ALA A 59 10.04 12.34 19.44
N HIS A 60 9.61 12.75 18.25
CA HIS A 60 10.44 12.65 17.05
C HIS A 60 11.66 13.56 17.16
N GLN A 61 12.80 13.10 16.63
CA GLN A 61 13.99 13.95 16.46
C GLN A 61 13.80 15.00 15.35
N ILE A 62 12.97 14.67 14.34
CA ILE A 62 12.63 15.52 13.21
C ILE A 62 11.13 15.32 12.96
N SER A 63 10.33 16.39 13.01
CA SER A 63 8.90 16.32 12.67
C SER A 63 8.72 16.03 11.18
N PHE A 64 7.60 15.39 10.81
CA PHE A 64 7.33 15.07 9.41
C PHE A 64 7.02 16.31 8.57
N LEU A 65 6.46 17.35 9.19
CA LEU A 65 6.25 18.67 8.62
C LEU A 65 6.54 19.77 9.64
N SER A 66 6.68 21.01 9.17
CA SER A 66 6.71 22.18 10.05
C SER A 66 5.34 22.38 10.70
N ALA A 67 5.29 22.93 11.92
CA ALA A 67 4.04 23.09 12.67
C ALA A 67 2.96 23.90 11.92
N ASN A 68 3.37 24.80 11.01
CA ASN A 68 2.47 25.64 10.22
C ASN A 68 1.80 24.91 9.05
N GLU A 69 2.26 23.69 8.71
CA GLU A 69 1.74 22.87 7.63
C GLU A 69 0.81 21.76 8.13
N VAL A 70 0.65 21.64 9.45
CA VAL A 70 -0.22 20.63 10.07
C VAL A 70 -1.63 21.21 10.23
N GLU A 71 -2.59 20.67 9.49
CA GLU A 71 -4.00 21.02 9.72
C GLU A 71 -4.42 20.59 11.13
N THR A 72 -4.90 21.55 11.92
CA THR A 72 -5.43 21.27 13.27
C THR A 72 -6.67 20.40 13.17
N SER A 73 -6.67 19.27 13.86
CA SER A 73 -7.92 18.52 14.07
C SER A 73 -8.63 19.06 15.32
N ARG A 74 -9.97 19.00 15.33
CA ARG A 74 -10.75 19.32 16.54
C ARG A 74 -10.65 18.24 17.61
N ILE A 75 -9.96 17.15 17.31
CA ILE A 75 -10.03 15.89 18.01
C ILE A 75 -8.85 15.77 18.97
N LYS A 76 -9.14 15.77 20.28
CA LYS A 76 -8.10 15.66 21.32
C LYS A 76 -7.79 14.20 21.63
N VAL A 77 -6.52 13.81 21.49
CA VAL A 77 -6.12 12.39 21.57
C VAL A 77 -6.32 11.81 22.96
N LYS A 78 -6.10 12.60 24.03
CA LYS A 78 -6.33 12.14 25.40
C LYS A 78 -7.75 11.62 25.63
N ASN A 79 -8.74 12.21 24.97
CA ASN A 79 -10.15 11.80 25.08
C ASN A 79 -10.41 10.41 24.49
N PHE A 80 -9.53 9.91 23.62
CA PHE A 80 -9.64 8.55 23.09
C PHE A 80 -9.47 7.50 24.19
N PHE A 81 -8.60 7.78 25.15
CA PHE A 81 -8.21 6.82 26.18
C PHE A 81 -8.99 6.99 27.50
N ALA A 82 -9.87 7.99 27.59
CA ALA A 82 -10.78 8.12 28.72
C ALA A 82 -11.57 6.82 28.91
N ASP A 83 -11.76 6.37 30.15
CA ASP A 83 -12.49 5.13 30.46
C ASP A 83 -11.91 3.85 29.82
N THR A 84 -10.62 3.87 29.47
CA THR A 84 -9.86 2.69 29.01
C THR A 84 -8.69 2.39 29.95
N GLU A 85 -8.07 1.23 29.80
CA GLU A 85 -6.86 0.86 30.55
C GLU A 85 -5.57 1.55 30.05
N ILE A 86 -5.65 2.30 28.95
CA ILE A 86 -4.49 2.94 28.32
C ILE A 86 -4.08 4.17 29.14
N LEU A 87 -2.84 4.15 29.65
CA LEU A 87 -2.29 5.25 30.42
C LEU A 87 -1.83 6.40 29.52
N TRP A 88 -2.22 7.63 29.86
CA TRP A 88 -1.73 8.85 29.20
C TRP A 88 -0.39 9.29 29.82
N PRO A 89 0.70 9.37 29.04
CA PRO A 89 1.99 9.84 29.54
C PRO A 89 1.93 11.30 29.97
N ALA A 90 2.50 11.62 31.13
CA ALA A 90 2.52 12.99 31.68
C ALA A 90 3.31 13.97 30.81
N GLN A 91 4.20 13.48 29.95
CA GLN A 91 5.03 14.27 29.04
C GLN A 91 4.26 14.79 27.81
N ILE A 92 3.05 14.30 27.57
CA ILE A 92 2.25 14.66 26.39
C ILE A 92 1.19 15.66 26.82
N ASP A 93 1.14 16.80 26.12
CA ASP A 93 0.11 17.80 26.33
C ASP A 93 -1.29 17.19 26.14
N SER A 94 -2.11 17.23 27.19
CA SER A 94 -3.49 16.78 27.18
C SER A 94 -4.40 17.49 26.18
N SER A 95 -4.01 18.68 25.71
CA SER A 95 -4.73 19.46 24.70
C SER A 95 -4.31 19.15 23.25
N ILE A 96 -3.34 18.25 23.05
CA ILE A 96 -2.84 17.94 21.71
C ILE A 96 -3.92 17.29 20.85
N ASP A 97 -4.02 17.76 19.61
CA ASP A 97 -4.92 17.17 18.63
C ASP A 97 -4.24 16.03 17.84
N LEU A 98 -5.05 15.21 17.15
CA LEU A 98 -4.60 13.99 16.48
C LEU A 98 -3.48 14.21 15.47
N ASN A 99 -3.56 15.24 14.61
CA ASN A 99 -2.55 15.46 13.58
C ASN A 99 -1.23 15.94 14.18
N HIS A 100 -1.29 16.86 15.15
CA HIS A 100 -0.10 17.30 15.89
C HIS A 100 0.53 16.13 16.67
N PHE A 101 -0.29 15.28 17.28
CA PHE A 101 0.17 14.10 18.01
C PHE A 101 0.95 13.13 17.11
N LEU A 102 0.40 12.80 15.93
CA LEU A 102 1.06 11.94 14.95
C LEU A 102 2.34 12.56 14.36
N ASN A 103 2.43 13.90 14.30
CA ASN A 103 3.62 14.60 13.83
C ASN A 103 4.75 14.66 14.87
N LEU A 104 4.41 14.70 16.16
CA LEU A 104 5.35 15.01 17.25
C LEU A 104 5.81 13.79 18.03
N TYR A 105 5.00 12.72 18.11
CA TYR A 105 5.28 11.59 19.01
C TYR A 105 5.34 10.23 18.33
N ARG A 106 6.29 9.42 18.80
CA ARG A 106 6.43 8.01 18.41
C ARG A 106 5.49 7.14 19.24
N ILE A 107 4.84 6.20 18.56
CA ILE A 107 3.99 5.17 19.16
C ILE A 107 4.71 3.83 18.95
N LYS A 108 5.26 3.22 20.01
CA LYS A 108 6.16 2.05 19.94
C LYS A 108 5.64 0.92 19.02
N PRO A 109 4.33 0.57 19.04
CA PRO A 109 3.82 -0.48 18.16
C PRO A 109 3.67 -0.11 16.68
N ILE A 110 3.71 1.19 16.32
CA ILE A 110 3.55 1.66 14.95
C ILE A 110 4.93 1.87 14.31
N PRO A 111 5.26 1.15 13.22
CA PRO A 111 6.47 1.41 12.44
C PRO A 111 6.53 2.84 11.92
N GLU A 112 7.74 3.39 11.78
CA GLU A 112 7.90 4.77 11.33
C GLU A 112 7.31 5.02 9.94
N SER A 113 7.44 4.06 9.01
CA SER A 113 6.79 4.12 7.69
C SER A 113 5.27 4.17 7.81
N ALA A 114 4.67 3.31 8.63
CA ALA A 114 3.23 3.35 8.88
C ALA A 114 2.79 4.68 9.50
N LEU A 115 3.56 5.22 10.45
CA LEU A 115 3.27 6.49 11.11
C LEU A 115 3.32 7.68 10.14
N ARG A 116 4.30 7.72 9.23
CA ARG A 116 4.38 8.72 8.15
C ARG A 116 3.13 8.70 7.26
N SER A 117 2.73 7.52 6.81
CA SER A 117 1.50 7.35 6.01
C SER A 117 0.25 7.75 6.79
N LEU A 118 0.19 7.36 8.07
CA LEU A 118 -0.94 7.66 8.94
C LEU A 118 -1.08 9.16 9.13
N PHE A 119 0.03 9.88 9.32
CA PHE A 119 0.04 11.34 9.41
C PHE A 119 -0.46 11.99 8.11
N LYS A 120 0.06 11.57 6.95
CA LYS A 120 -0.30 12.11 5.62
C LYS A 120 -1.69 11.68 5.14
N LEU A 121 -2.37 10.78 5.83
CA LEU A 121 -3.68 10.29 5.42
C LEU A 121 -4.70 11.44 5.35
N GLY A 122 -5.35 11.58 4.19
CA GLY A 122 -6.26 12.68 3.88
C GLY A 122 -5.61 13.89 3.19
N HIS A 123 -4.28 13.94 3.06
CA HIS A 123 -3.60 15.00 2.32
C HIS A 123 -3.74 14.78 0.81
N LYS A 124 -3.98 15.85 0.03
CA LYS A 124 -4.21 15.77 -1.42
C LYS A 124 -3.05 15.15 -2.21
N ASN A 125 -1.81 15.36 -1.75
CA ASN A 125 -0.60 14.81 -2.37
C ASN A 125 -0.26 13.39 -1.87
N TYR A 126 -1.16 12.76 -1.12
CA TYR A 126 -1.00 11.42 -0.59
C TYR A 126 -2.25 10.59 -0.92
N PRO A 127 -2.40 10.18 -2.20
CA PRO A 127 -3.65 9.68 -2.77
C PRO A 127 -3.98 8.27 -2.26
N LEU A 128 -4.53 8.20 -1.05
CA LEU A 128 -5.02 6.98 -0.43
C LEU A 128 -6.54 6.90 -0.50
N ILE A 129 -7.04 5.68 -0.60
CA ILE A 129 -8.46 5.38 -0.43
C ILE A 129 -8.63 4.37 0.70
N VAL A 130 -9.74 4.49 1.42
CA VAL A 130 -10.13 3.53 2.46
C VAL A 130 -11.18 2.59 1.86
N THR A 131 -11.05 1.30 2.13
CA THR A 131 -12.01 0.27 1.70
C THR A 131 -12.39 -0.60 2.89
N GLU A 132 -13.63 -1.09 2.94
CA GLU A 132 -14.11 -1.97 4.03
C GLU A 132 -13.85 -3.46 3.77
N HIS A 133 -13.31 -3.79 2.61
CA HIS A 133 -12.99 -5.15 2.15
C HIS A 133 -11.58 -5.19 1.57
N GLU A 134 -10.97 -6.37 1.53
CA GLU A 134 -9.73 -6.59 0.79
C GLU A 134 -10.05 -6.55 -0.71
N PRO A 135 -9.51 -5.60 -1.49
CA PRO A 135 -9.82 -5.51 -2.90
C PRO A 135 -9.34 -6.75 -3.65
N GLU A 136 -10.14 -7.22 -4.60
CA GLU A 136 -9.70 -8.28 -5.51
C GLU A 136 -8.52 -7.80 -6.38
N PRO A 137 -7.64 -8.69 -6.88
CA PRO A 137 -6.44 -8.28 -7.61
C PRO A 137 -6.68 -7.29 -8.76
N PHE A 138 -7.76 -7.47 -9.52
CA PHE A 138 -8.13 -6.55 -10.60
C PHE A 138 -8.74 -5.24 -10.12
N GLU A 139 -9.45 -5.25 -8.98
CA GLU A 139 -9.94 -4.03 -8.35
C GLU A 139 -8.76 -3.18 -7.87
N LEU A 140 -7.81 -3.81 -7.14
CA LEU A 140 -6.57 -3.17 -6.71
C LEU A 140 -5.79 -2.64 -7.91
N PHE A 141 -5.62 -3.44 -8.97
CA PHE A 141 -4.96 -3.03 -10.20
C PHE A 141 -5.52 -1.72 -10.77
N GLN A 142 -6.85 -1.57 -10.85
CA GLN A 142 -7.47 -0.33 -11.35
C GLN A 142 -7.20 0.87 -10.45
N ILE A 143 -7.20 0.67 -9.13
CA ILE A 143 -6.84 1.71 -8.15
C ILE A 143 -5.37 2.14 -8.35
N GLN A 144 -4.47 1.18 -8.54
CA GLN A 144 -3.03 1.43 -8.68
C GLN A 144 -2.67 2.12 -9.99
N ILE A 145 -3.38 1.86 -11.10
CA ILE A 145 -3.23 2.62 -12.36
C ILE A 145 -3.50 4.11 -12.13
N GLY A 146 -4.45 4.43 -11.24
CA GLY A 146 -4.77 5.80 -10.86
C GLY A 146 -3.73 6.46 -9.95
N GLY A 147 -2.60 5.79 -9.66
CA GLY A 147 -1.57 6.27 -8.73
C GLY A 147 -2.00 6.27 -7.28
N LYS A 148 -3.04 5.50 -6.93
CA LYS A 148 -3.57 5.43 -5.57
C LYS A 148 -3.07 4.19 -4.85
N ARG A 149 -3.18 4.19 -3.51
CA ARG A 149 -3.02 3.00 -2.67
C ARG A 149 -4.23 2.85 -1.74
N VAL A 150 -4.46 1.62 -1.34
CA VAL A 150 -5.60 1.24 -0.51
C VAL A 150 -5.15 1.09 0.94
N ILE A 151 -6.01 1.51 1.85
CA ILE A 151 -6.03 1.04 3.23
C ILE A 151 -7.31 0.24 3.42
N THR A 152 -7.17 -1.00 3.84
CA THR A 152 -8.30 -1.84 4.20
C THR A 152 -8.65 -1.64 5.66
N PHE A 153 -9.78 -1.01 5.92
CA PHE A 153 -10.28 -0.74 7.26
C PHE A 153 -11.78 -0.97 7.33
N ASN A 154 -12.16 -1.95 8.15
CA ASN A 154 -13.55 -2.25 8.45
C ASN A 154 -13.81 -2.02 9.94
N GLU A 155 -14.68 -1.07 10.27
CA GLU A 155 -15.02 -0.69 11.65
C GLU A 155 -15.86 -1.76 12.39
N ASN A 156 -16.27 -2.85 11.72
CA ASN A 156 -17.03 -3.94 12.33
C ASN A 156 -16.17 -4.80 13.27
N TYR A 157 -15.85 -4.24 14.44
CA TYR A 157 -14.99 -4.85 15.45
C TYR A 157 -15.55 -6.14 16.05
N GLN A 158 -16.85 -6.42 15.89
CA GLN A 158 -17.48 -7.66 16.33
C GLN A 158 -16.95 -8.87 15.55
N GLN A 159 -16.49 -8.66 14.32
CA GLN A 159 -15.97 -9.71 13.45
C GLN A 159 -14.44 -9.86 13.54
N TRP A 160 -13.73 -8.92 14.18
CA TRP A 160 -12.27 -8.87 14.17
C TRP A 160 -11.59 -10.10 14.80
N ALA A 161 -12.24 -10.75 15.77
CA ALA A 161 -11.73 -11.97 16.38
C ALA A 161 -11.60 -13.13 15.37
N THR A 162 -12.50 -13.17 14.38
CA THR A 162 -12.57 -14.23 13.36
C THR A 162 -12.10 -13.78 11.97
N LYS A 163 -11.89 -12.47 11.77
CA LYS A 163 -11.51 -11.89 10.49
C LYS A 163 -9.98 -11.91 10.36
N LEU A 164 -9.49 -12.59 9.35
CA LEU A 164 -8.11 -12.54 8.91
C LEU A 164 -8.04 -12.00 7.48
N TYR A 165 -7.02 -11.21 7.22
CA TYR A 165 -6.64 -10.75 5.88
C TYR A 165 -5.35 -11.48 5.50
N GLY A 166 -5.50 -12.59 4.78
CA GLY A 166 -4.48 -13.63 4.67
C GLY A 166 -4.11 -14.19 6.05
N THR A 167 -2.91 -13.87 6.54
CA THR A 167 -2.41 -14.31 7.86
C THR A 167 -2.41 -13.19 8.91
N ARG A 168 -2.96 -12.02 8.58
CA ARG A 168 -2.87 -10.81 9.43
C ARG A 168 -4.19 -10.50 10.11
N ASP A 169 -4.11 -10.11 11.38
CA ASP A 169 -5.22 -9.49 12.11
C ASP A 169 -5.52 -8.08 11.57
N PRO A 170 -6.70 -7.50 11.88
CA PRO A 170 -7.10 -6.19 11.38
C PRO A 170 -6.09 -5.06 11.60
N LEU A 171 -5.48 -4.92 12.79
CA LEU A 171 -4.50 -3.85 13.02
C LEU A 171 -3.22 -4.11 12.23
N SER A 172 -2.74 -5.35 12.23
CA SER A 172 -1.56 -5.73 11.46
C SER A 172 -1.74 -5.54 9.96
N PHE A 173 -2.97 -5.67 9.44
CA PHE A 173 -3.30 -5.40 8.05
C PHE A 173 -3.34 -3.90 7.73
N ILE A 174 -3.93 -3.07 8.60
CA ILE A 174 -3.87 -1.61 8.45
C ILE A 174 -2.42 -1.10 8.43
N LEU A 175 -1.58 -1.58 9.36
CA LEU A 175 -0.16 -1.20 9.42
C LEU A 175 0.58 -1.65 8.15
N HIS A 176 0.28 -2.83 7.63
CA HIS A 176 0.83 -3.33 6.37
C HIS A 176 0.50 -2.37 5.21
N ASP A 177 -0.78 -2.04 5.03
CA ASP A 177 -1.22 -1.14 3.95
C ASP A 177 -0.58 0.25 4.06
N LEU A 178 -0.45 0.77 5.28
CA LEU A 178 0.25 2.04 5.54
C LEU A 178 1.74 1.97 5.19
N ILE A 179 2.43 0.86 5.48
CA ILE A 179 3.85 0.68 5.09
C ILE A 179 3.97 0.64 3.56
N HIS A 180 3.06 -0.06 2.88
CA HIS A 180 3.00 -0.09 1.42
C HIS A 180 2.78 1.31 0.84
N ALA A 181 1.85 2.08 1.40
CA ALA A 181 1.64 3.47 1.03
C ALA A 181 2.92 4.33 1.19
N ASP A 182 3.65 4.22 2.30
CA ASP A 182 4.88 5.00 2.52
C ASP A 182 5.93 4.68 1.46
N HIS A 183 6.15 3.39 1.23
CA HIS A 183 7.14 2.94 0.27
C HIS A 183 6.80 3.32 -1.17
N PHE A 184 5.52 3.29 -1.53
CA PHE A 184 5.06 3.67 -2.85
C PHE A 184 5.11 5.19 -3.08
N LEU A 185 4.76 6.00 -2.08
CA LEU A 185 4.57 7.45 -2.24
C LEU A 185 5.79 8.30 -1.83
N LYS A 186 6.82 7.70 -1.24
CA LYS A 186 8.03 8.45 -0.82
C LYS A 186 9.00 8.77 -1.96
N ASP A 187 9.02 7.94 -3.00
CA ASP A 187 9.92 8.09 -4.14
C ASP A 187 9.10 8.28 -5.41
N GLU A 188 9.02 9.53 -5.86
CA GLU A 188 8.22 9.92 -7.03
C GLU A 188 8.64 9.17 -8.30
N LYS A 189 9.94 8.89 -8.48
CA LYS A 189 10.41 8.18 -9.67
C LYS A 189 9.88 6.75 -9.68
N ILE A 190 10.05 6.04 -8.55
CA ILE A 190 9.58 4.66 -8.42
C ILE A 190 8.05 4.58 -8.48
N HIS A 191 7.36 5.51 -7.82
CA HIS A 191 5.91 5.67 -7.88
C HIS A 191 5.41 5.72 -9.33
N GLN A 192 5.94 6.67 -10.11
CA GLN A 192 5.55 6.90 -11.49
C GLN A 192 5.93 5.70 -12.37
N SER A 193 7.13 5.14 -12.22
CA SER A 193 7.51 3.97 -13.00
C SER A 193 6.63 2.74 -12.69
N GLN A 194 6.17 2.55 -11.46
CA GLN A 194 5.25 1.45 -11.16
C GLN A 194 3.85 1.69 -11.78
N ILE A 195 3.35 2.93 -11.79
CA ILE A 195 2.13 3.31 -12.52
C ILE A 195 2.27 3.03 -14.02
N GLY A 196 3.41 3.39 -14.61
CA GLY A 196 3.70 3.12 -16.01
C GLY A 196 3.62 1.64 -16.34
N PHE A 197 4.22 0.79 -15.51
CA PHE A 197 4.09 -0.67 -15.66
C PHE A 197 2.62 -1.10 -15.67
N TYR A 198 1.80 -0.63 -14.72
CA TYR A 198 0.39 -0.99 -14.68
C TYR A 198 -0.41 -0.50 -15.90
N LYS A 199 -0.09 0.68 -16.43
CA LYS A 199 -0.71 1.17 -17.67
C LYS A 199 -0.37 0.27 -18.86
N LEU A 200 0.87 -0.24 -18.94
CA LEU A 200 1.24 -1.22 -19.95
C LEU A 200 0.48 -2.54 -19.77
N MET A 201 0.28 -3.00 -18.53
CA MET A 201 -0.57 -4.16 -18.27
C MET A 201 -2.02 -3.91 -18.68
N ASP A 202 -2.53 -2.69 -18.50
CA ASP A 202 -3.90 -2.34 -18.87
C ASP A 202 -4.11 -2.40 -20.39
N LYS A 203 -3.08 -2.06 -21.18
CA LYS A 203 -3.10 -2.19 -22.65
C LYS A 203 -3.25 -3.65 -23.13
N ILE A 204 -2.73 -4.63 -22.39
CA ILE A 204 -2.80 -6.05 -22.77
C ILE A 204 -3.94 -6.82 -22.09
N LYS A 205 -4.71 -6.19 -21.19
CA LYS A 205 -5.72 -6.90 -20.39
C LYS A 205 -6.82 -7.59 -21.21
N ASN A 206 -7.09 -7.06 -22.41
CA ASN A 206 -8.08 -7.59 -23.35
C ASN A 206 -7.44 -8.38 -24.51
N ASP A 207 -6.16 -8.75 -24.41
CA ASP A 207 -5.52 -9.60 -25.41
C ASP A 207 -6.04 -11.04 -25.30
N SER A 208 -6.52 -11.57 -26.42
CA SER A 208 -6.96 -12.97 -26.56
C SER A 208 -5.92 -14.01 -26.10
N GLN A 209 -4.61 -13.71 -26.19
CA GLN A 209 -3.58 -14.63 -25.66
C GLN A 209 -3.56 -14.61 -24.14
N LEU A 210 -3.74 -13.44 -23.52
CA LEU A 210 -3.83 -13.33 -22.07
C LEU A 210 -5.05 -14.07 -21.53
N GLU A 211 -6.21 -13.95 -22.19
CA GLU A 211 -7.43 -14.71 -21.84
C GLU A 211 -7.20 -16.22 -21.88
N LYS A 212 -6.52 -16.72 -22.93
CA LYS A 212 -6.15 -18.15 -23.03
C LYS A 212 -5.19 -18.57 -21.91
N LEU A 213 -4.25 -17.71 -21.54
CA LEU A 213 -3.32 -18.00 -20.44
C LEU A 213 -4.03 -18.00 -19.08
N PHE A 214 -5.07 -17.18 -18.88
CA PHE A 214 -5.89 -17.20 -17.67
C PHE A 214 -6.70 -18.49 -17.46
N LEU A 215 -6.91 -19.30 -18.51
CA LEU A 215 -7.43 -20.67 -18.36
C LEU A 215 -6.48 -21.57 -17.55
N LYS A 216 -5.20 -21.20 -17.44
CA LYS A 216 -4.21 -21.90 -16.61
C LYS A 216 -4.12 -21.24 -15.24
N MET A 217 -4.69 -21.88 -14.22
CA MET A 217 -4.77 -21.33 -12.85
C MET A 217 -3.44 -20.81 -12.30
N LYS A 218 -2.32 -21.53 -12.52
CA LYS A 218 -0.99 -21.07 -12.07
C LYS A 218 -0.58 -19.74 -12.70
N PHE A 219 -0.87 -19.54 -13.98
CA PHE A 219 -0.58 -18.29 -14.66
C PHE A 219 -1.51 -17.19 -14.15
N LYS A 220 -2.81 -17.46 -14.04
CA LYS A 220 -3.79 -16.51 -13.51
C LYS A 220 -3.36 -15.98 -12.13
N SER A 221 -3.10 -16.86 -11.17
CA SER A 221 -2.69 -16.46 -9.82
C SER A 221 -1.33 -15.75 -9.80
N GLY A 222 -0.38 -16.14 -10.67
CA GLY A 222 0.89 -15.43 -10.80
C GLY A 222 0.73 -14.02 -11.40
N PHE A 223 -0.18 -13.85 -12.35
CA PHE A 223 -0.49 -12.55 -12.95
C PHE A 223 -1.22 -11.66 -11.95
N GLU A 224 -2.20 -12.21 -11.24
CA GLU A 224 -2.90 -11.55 -10.12
C GLU A 224 -1.92 -11.09 -9.04
N TYR A 225 -0.91 -11.90 -8.71
CA TYR A 225 0.19 -11.49 -7.81
C TYR A 225 0.97 -10.29 -8.35
N ILE A 226 1.34 -10.29 -9.64
CA ILE A 226 2.10 -9.19 -10.27
C ILE A 226 1.29 -7.87 -10.24
N ILE A 227 0.00 -7.92 -10.60
CA ILE A 227 -0.84 -6.72 -10.66
C ILE A 227 -1.33 -6.24 -9.29
N SER A 228 -1.23 -7.07 -8.25
CA SER A 228 -1.56 -6.73 -6.86
C SER A 228 -0.34 -6.32 -6.01
N ASP A 229 0.89 -6.52 -6.50
CA ASP A 229 2.10 -6.15 -5.76
C ASP A 229 2.21 -4.63 -5.59
N MET A 230 2.04 -4.13 -4.37
CA MET A 230 1.99 -2.70 -4.06
C MET A 230 3.36 -2.00 -4.02
N ASN A 231 4.50 -2.72 -4.05
CA ASN A 231 5.84 -2.18 -3.75
C ASN A 231 6.99 -2.69 -4.63
N ALA A 232 6.71 -3.40 -5.71
CA ALA A 232 7.75 -3.91 -6.59
C ALA A 232 8.36 -2.85 -7.52
N HIS A 233 9.64 -3.01 -7.77
CA HIS A 233 10.36 -2.26 -8.78
C HIS A 233 9.89 -2.69 -10.19
N PRO A 234 9.68 -1.77 -11.16
CA PRO A 234 9.17 -2.09 -12.50
C PRO A 234 9.97 -3.18 -13.22
N VAL A 235 11.31 -3.13 -13.12
CA VAL A 235 12.19 -4.15 -13.70
C VAL A 235 11.88 -5.54 -13.14
N HIS A 236 11.65 -5.65 -11.83
CA HIS A 236 11.30 -6.92 -11.19
C HIS A 236 9.93 -7.41 -11.65
N LEU A 237 8.96 -6.51 -11.86
CA LEU A 237 7.63 -6.86 -12.37
C LEU A 237 7.71 -7.43 -13.79
N PHE A 238 8.49 -6.82 -14.69
CA PHE A 238 8.73 -7.37 -16.03
C PHE A 238 9.45 -8.73 -16.01
N GLN A 239 10.48 -8.87 -15.17
CA GLN A 239 11.21 -10.14 -15.00
C GLN A 239 10.26 -11.25 -14.51
N THR A 240 9.39 -10.93 -13.56
CA THR A 240 8.43 -11.87 -12.99
C THR A 240 7.36 -12.25 -14.01
N LEU A 241 6.83 -11.27 -14.77
CA LEU A 241 5.86 -11.54 -15.83
C LEU A 241 6.43 -12.44 -16.93
N ARG A 242 7.66 -12.16 -17.37
CA ARG A 242 8.29 -12.97 -18.42
C ARG A 242 8.63 -14.37 -17.95
N ALA A 243 9.12 -14.51 -16.71
CA ALA A 243 9.35 -15.82 -16.11
C ALA A 243 8.04 -16.62 -15.98
N LEU A 244 6.95 -15.96 -15.55
CA LEU A 244 5.63 -16.58 -15.45
C LEU A 244 5.12 -17.08 -16.80
N LEU A 245 5.29 -16.29 -17.87
CA LEU A 245 4.94 -16.69 -19.23
C LEU A 245 5.72 -17.93 -19.68
N HIS A 246 7.05 -17.92 -19.46
CA HIS A 246 7.93 -19.03 -19.84
C HIS A 246 7.61 -20.32 -19.08
N LEU A 247 7.36 -20.24 -17.77
CA LEU A 247 6.94 -21.39 -16.95
C LEU A 247 5.58 -21.96 -17.36
N THR A 248 4.74 -21.15 -17.99
CA THR A 248 3.38 -21.51 -18.39
C THR A 248 3.30 -22.06 -19.81
N VAL A 249 4.19 -21.59 -20.69
CA VAL A 249 4.25 -21.95 -22.10
C VAL A 249 5.52 -22.76 -22.32
N VAL A 250 5.38 -24.10 -22.24
CA VAL A 250 6.49 -25.09 -22.33
C VAL A 250 7.33 -24.97 -23.61
N ASN A 251 6.82 -24.30 -24.64
CA ASN A 251 7.55 -24.03 -25.89
C ASN A 251 8.10 -22.61 -25.88
N ASP A 252 9.43 -22.48 -25.82
CA ASP A 252 10.15 -21.21 -25.80
C ASP A 252 9.83 -20.30 -27.00
N SER A 253 9.69 -20.88 -28.19
CA SER A 253 9.34 -20.13 -29.40
C SER A 253 7.94 -19.50 -29.24
N LEU A 254 6.97 -20.26 -28.74
CA LEU A 254 5.61 -19.73 -28.51
C LEU A 254 5.58 -18.70 -27.38
N SER A 255 6.34 -18.91 -26.30
CA SER A 255 6.49 -17.92 -25.22
C SER A 255 7.05 -16.60 -25.76
N ASN A 256 8.06 -16.65 -26.63
CA ASN A 256 8.65 -15.46 -27.22
C ASN A 256 7.70 -14.77 -28.22
N VAL A 257 6.89 -15.53 -28.96
CA VAL A 257 5.87 -14.95 -29.84
C VAL A 257 4.84 -14.15 -29.03
N ILE A 258 4.32 -14.70 -27.93
CA ILE A 258 3.38 -13.99 -27.05
C ILE A 258 4.03 -12.74 -26.44
N TRP A 259 5.28 -12.87 -25.97
CA TRP A 259 6.02 -11.73 -25.42
C TRP A 259 6.19 -10.60 -26.44
N ASN A 260 6.60 -10.93 -27.68
CA ASN A 260 6.77 -9.96 -28.75
C ASN A 260 5.44 -9.31 -29.17
N GLN A 261 4.34 -10.07 -29.10
CA GLN A 261 2.99 -9.54 -29.31
C GLN A 261 2.65 -8.49 -28.25
N TRP A 262 2.90 -8.76 -26.96
CA TRP A 262 2.67 -7.78 -25.89
C TRP A 262 3.55 -6.53 -26.04
N VAL A 263 4.84 -6.70 -26.36
CA VAL A 263 5.75 -5.58 -26.65
C VAL A 263 5.23 -4.71 -27.80
N SER A 264 4.63 -5.33 -28.81
CA SER A 264 4.03 -4.62 -29.95
C SER A 264 2.75 -3.87 -29.53
N ILE A 265 1.90 -4.46 -28.70
CA ILE A 265 0.68 -3.81 -28.16
C ILE A 265 1.01 -2.57 -27.32
N TRP A 266 2.16 -2.57 -26.65
CA TRP A 266 2.61 -1.44 -25.83
C TRP A 266 3.02 -0.21 -26.65
N CYS A 267 3.22 -0.34 -27.97
CA CYS A 267 3.59 0.76 -28.88
C CYS A 267 4.85 1.51 -28.43
N LEU A 268 5.86 0.78 -27.94
CA LEU A 268 7.09 1.34 -27.40
C LEU A 268 8.01 1.89 -28.49
N SER A 269 8.91 2.81 -28.11
CA SER A 269 10.04 3.18 -28.98
C SER A 269 10.95 1.97 -29.25
N GLN A 270 11.74 2.00 -30.33
CA GLN A 270 12.64 0.88 -30.65
C GLN A 270 13.58 0.55 -29.49
N THR A 271 14.18 1.55 -28.86
CA THR A 271 15.11 1.38 -27.73
C THR A 271 14.45 0.76 -26.51
N ASP A 272 13.19 1.15 -26.24
CA ASP A 272 12.39 0.61 -25.14
C ASP A 272 11.98 -0.84 -25.41
N SER A 273 11.47 -1.11 -26.61
CA SER A 273 11.15 -2.45 -27.09
C SER A 273 12.35 -3.39 -26.96
N ASP A 274 13.52 -2.98 -27.46
CA ASP A 274 14.74 -3.79 -27.39
C ASP A 274 15.15 -4.11 -25.94
N SER A 275 14.96 -3.17 -25.02
CA SER A 275 15.30 -3.36 -23.60
C SER A 275 14.35 -4.34 -22.91
N VAL A 276 13.04 -4.24 -23.19
CA VAL A 276 12.03 -5.16 -22.66
C VAL A 276 12.16 -6.56 -23.27
N GLN A 277 12.52 -6.66 -24.55
CA GLN A 277 12.81 -7.93 -25.23
C GLN A 277 14.05 -8.65 -24.69
N LYS A 278 14.97 -7.94 -24.02
CA LYS A 278 16.15 -8.55 -23.39
C LYS A 278 15.90 -9.06 -21.97
N VAL A 279 14.77 -8.71 -21.34
CA VAL A 279 14.43 -9.18 -19.97
C VAL A 279 14.59 -10.70 -19.86
N ASN A 280 15.26 -11.18 -18.80
CA ASN A 280 15.57 -12.59 -18.54
C ASN A 280 16.42 -13.29 -19.62
N THR A 281 17.12 -12.55 -20.47
CA THR A 281 18.11 -13.10 -21.41
C THR A 281 19.53 -12.78 -20.94
N GLU A 282 20.53 -13.46 -21.50
CA GLU A 282 21.96 -13.19 -21.25
C GLU A 282 22.38 -11.78 -21.70
N LEU A 283 21.60 -11.14 -22.57
CA LEU A 283 21.85 -9.79 -23.08
C LEU A 283 21.26 -8.69 -22.19
N PHE A 284 20.57 -9.05 -21.08
CA PHE A 284 20.02 -8.08 -20.15
C PHE A 284 21.13 -7.45 -19.30
N SER A 285 21.18 -6.12 -19.26
CA SER A 285 22.17 -5.36 -18.50
C SER A 285 21.53 -4.23 -17.70
N ASP A 286 22.32 -3.55 -16.86
CA ASP A 286 21.88 -2.39 -16.08
C ASP A 286 21.41 -1.23 -16.96
N ILE A 287 21.92 -1.13 -18.20
CA ILE A 287 21.47 -0.15 -19.19
C ILE A 287 20.01 -0.45 -19.57
N ASN A 288 19.66 -1.73 -19.78
CA ASN A 288 18.29 -2.12 -20.11
C ASN A 288 17.35 -1.94 -18.92
N ALA A 289 17.80 -2.28 -17.70
CA ALA A 289 17.04 -2.04 -16.47
C ALA A 289 16.71 -0.55 -16.29
N SER A 290 17.72 0.32 -16.46
CA SER A 290 17.55 1.77 -16.39
C SER A 290 16.61 2.29 -17.48
N GLN A 291 16.71 1.75 -18.70
CA GLN A 291 15.83 2.12 -19.80
C GLN A 291 14.36 1.74 -19.49
N ILE A 292 14.12 0.55 -18.92
CA ILE A 292 12.77 0.11 -18.52
C ILE A 292 12.18 1.04 -17.45
N GLU A 293 12.97 1.49 -16.48
CA GLU A 293 12.52 2.46 -15.48
C GLU A 293 12.08 3.78 -16.12
N VAL A 294 12.90 4.31 -17.03
CA VAL A 294 12.64 5.56 -17.75
C VAL A 294 11.41 5.42 -18.66
N MET A 295 11.30 4.30 -19.37
CA MET A 295 10.14 3.97 -20.21
C MET A 295 8.86 3.98 -19.38
N CYS A 296 8.82 3.27 -18.25
CA CYS A 296 7.64 3.25 -17.41
C CYS A 296 7.33 4.63 -16.82
N PHE A 297 8.36 5.38 -16.43
CA PHE A 297 8.18 6.75 -15.96
C PHE A 297 7.49 7.60 -17.05
N LYS A 298 7.92 7.52 -18.31
CA LYS A 298 7.29 8.26 -19.43
C LYS A 298 5.83 7.83 -19.64
N GLU A 299 5.56 6.52 -19.68
CA GLU A 299 4.21 5.97 -19.85
C GLU A 299 3.25 6.47 -18.75
N SER A 300 3.75 6.69 -17.54
CA SER A 300 2.95 7.24 -16.44
C SER A 300 2.47 8.68 -16.72
N LEU A 301 3.25 9.49 -17.44
CA LEU A 301 2.98 10.90 -17.70
C LEU A 301 2.09 11.14 -18.92
N GLU A 302 2.20 10.29 -19.95
CA GLU A 302 1.53 10.50 -21.26
C GLU A 302 0.00 10.56 -21.18
N THR A 303 -0.60 9.97 -20.14
CA THR A 303 -2.06 10.01 -19.90
C THR A 303 -2.52 11.14 -18.97
N GLY A 304 -1.59 11.90 -18.37
CA GLY A 304 -1.91 13.11 -17.59
C GLY A 304 -2.24 14.31 -18.47
N LEU A 305 -1.61 14.41 -19.64
CA LEU A 305 -1.82 15.50 -20.60
C LEU A 305 -3.14 15.37 -21.38
N ALA A 306 -3.69 14.16 -21.52
CA ALA A 306 -4.98 13.94 -22.19
C ALA A 306 -6.21 14.31 -21.33
N ARG A 307 -6.03 14.70 -20.06
CA ARG A 307 -7.12 15.10 -19.15
C ARG A 307 -7.15 16.59 -18.82
N LEU A 308 -6.35 17.41 -19.51
CA LEU A 308 -6.30 18.87 -19.35
C LEU A 308 -6.67 19.66 -20.63
N ASN A 309 -7.28 19.00 -21.63
CA ASN A 309 -7.91 19.65 -22.78
C ASN A 309 -9.41 19.37 -22.79
#